data_AF-A0A0S7WGX4-F1
#
_entry.id   AF-A0A0S7WGX4-F1
#
_cell.length_a   1.000
_cell.length_b   1.000
_cell.length_c   1.000
_cell.angle_alpha   90.00
_cell.angle_beta   90.00
_cell.angle_gamma   90.00
#
_symmetry.space_group_name_H-M   'P 1'
#
loop_
_entity.id
_entity.type
_entity.pdbx_description
1 polymer ?
#
loop_
_entity_poly.entity_id
_entity_poly.type
_entity_poly.pdbx_seq_one_letter_code
_entity_poly.pdbx_strand_id
1 'polypeptide(L)'
;MSARVRLETRRRSDPAAFGGEFEETVILRDEEVVAVLPQGDGLRYLVQLSVEQLQLLQRKLGRMTEERPRLKGVLEALIEYKEEQTRGREHRS
;
A
#
# COMPACT_ATOMS: atom_id res chain seq x y z
N MET A 1 -14.27 -9.36 -12.56
CA MET A 1 -13.42 -8.16 -12.56
C MET A 1 -12.28 -8.39 -11.59
N SER A 2 -11.03 -8.28 -12.05
CA SER A 2 -9.88 -8.23 -11.14
C SER A 2 -9.91 -6.91 -10.37
N ALA A 3 -9.49 -6.92 -9.10
CA ALA A 3 -9.33 -5.70 -8.32
C ALA A 3 -8.33 -4.76 -9.01
N ARG A 4 -8.64 -3.46 -9.07
CA ARG A 4 -7.79 -2.46 -9.72
C ARG A 4 -6.47 -2.27 -8.99
N VAL A 5 -6.52 -2.36 -7.65
CA VAL A 5 -5.33 -2.30 -6.82
C VAL A 5 -5.05 -3.67 -6.21
N ARG A 6 -3.76 -4.05 -6.17
CA ARG A 6 -3.30 -5.29 -5.52
C ARG A 6 -2.12 -5.00 -4.61
N LEU A 7 -2.02 -5.78 -3.53
CA LEU A 7 -0.81 -5.85 -2.72
C LEU A 7 -0.16 -7.22 -2.90
N GLU A 8 1.14 -7.21 -3.13
CA GLU A 8 1.97 -8.40 -3.23
C GLU A 8 3.07 -8.34 -2.18
N THR A 9 3.34 -9.45 -1.51
CA THR A 9 4.55 -9.58 -0.69
C THR A 9 5.58 -10.34 -1.51
N ARG A 10 6.75 -9.72 -1.72
CA ARG A 10 7.87 -10.33 -2.43
C ARG A 10 9.03 -10.55 -1.47
N ARG A 11 9.74 -11.66 -1.63
CA ARG A 11 11.02 -11.90 -0.96
C ARG A 11 12.13 -11.56 -1.92
N ARG A 12 13.06 -10.73 -1.49
CA ARG A 12 14.27 -10.40 -2.24
C ARG A 12 15.50 -10.83 -1.45
N SER A 13 16.41 -11.50 -2.15
CA SER A 13 17.76 -11.74 -1.67
C SER A 13 18.61 -10.54 -2.05
N ASP A 14 19.21 -9.87 -1.07
CA ASP A 14 20.21 -8.84 -1.34
C ASP A 14 21.61 -9.38 -1.04
N PRO A 15 22.41 -9.67 -2.08
CA PRO A 15 23.76 -10.18 -1.91
C PRO A 15 24.70 -9.18 -1.23
N ALA A 16 24.37 -7.88 -1.18
CA ALA A 16 25.18 -6.86 -0.53
C ALA A 16 24.90 -6.72 0.98
N ALA A 17 23.73 -7.16 1.45
CA ALA A 17 23.33 -7.09 2.85
C ALA A 17 23.50 -8.46 3.55
N PHE A 18 24.76 -8.90 3.76
CA PHE A 18 25.11 -10.07 4.57
C PHE A 18 24.21 -11.32 4.40
N GLY A 19 23.75 -11.60 3.17
CA GLY A 19 23.01 -12.82 2.84
C GLY A 19 21.60 -12.92 3.46
N GLY A 20 20.96 -11.81 3.83
CA GLY A 20 19.58 -11.81 4.32
C GLY A 20 18.54 -11.81 3.19
N GLU A 21 17.52 -12.66 3.31
CA GLU A 21 16.26 -12.44 2.59
C GLU A 21 15.47 -11.34 3.30
N PHE A 22 14.96 -10.36 2.56
CA PHE A 22 14.01 -9.38 3.10
C PHE A 22 12.70 -9.39 2.34
N GLU A 23 11.62 -9.09 3.07
CA GLU A 23 10.28 -9.01 2.52
C GLU A 23 9.89 -7.57 2.18
N GLU A 24 9.41 -7.35 0.96
CA GLU A 24 8.85 -6.08 0.52
C GLU A 24 7.36 -6.23 0.19
N THR A 25 6.59 -5.19 0.48
CA THR A 25 5.20 -5.08 0.04
C THR A 25 5.15 -4.19 -1.19
N VAL A 26 4.71 -4.75 -2.31
CA VAL A 26 4.53 -4.05 -3.58
C VAL A 26 3.06 -3.70 -3.74
N ILE A 27 2.79 -2.42 -3.98
CA ILE A 27 1.46 -1.90 -4.27
C ILE A 27 1.37 -1.68 -5.78
N LEU A 28 0.45 -2.40 -6.42
CA LEU A 28 0.17 -2.30 -7.84
C LEU A 28 -1.19 -1.63 -8.06
N ARG A 29 -1.28 -0.70 -9.01
CA ARG A 29 -2.54 -0.15 -9.51
C ARG A 29 -2.53 -0.29 -11.02
N ASP A 30 -3.56 -0.93 -11.58
CA ASP A 30 -3.65 -1.17 -13.04
C ASP A 30 -2.38 -1.87 -13.60
N GLU A 31 -1.84 -2.85 -12.85
CA GLU A 31 -0.57 -3.56 -13.13
C GLU A 31 0.73 -2.73 -13.02
N GLU A 32 0.62 -1.43 -12.72
CA GLU A 32 1.78 -0.55 -12.52
C GLU A 32 2.18 -0.45 -11.05
N VAL A 33 3.50 -0.37 -10.79
CA VAL A 33 4.03 -0.23 -9.43
C VAL A 33 3.83 1.19 -8.93
N VAL A 34 2.96 1.35 -7.94
CA VAL A 34 2.75 2.63 -7.22
C VAL A 34 3.83 2.81 -6.15
N ALA A 35 4.11 1.74 -5.41
CA ALA A 35 5.11 1.77 -4.36
C ALA A 35 5.69 0.38 -4.07
N VAL A 36 6.97 0.37 -3.69
CA VAL A 36 7.62 -0.76 -3.05
C VAL A 36 7.96 -0.32 -1.62
N LEU A 37 7.53 -1.12 -0.65
CA LEU A 37 7.69 -0.86 0.79
C LEU A 37 8.55 -1.98 1.39
N PRO A 38 9.87 -1.78 1.52
CA PRO A 38 10.75 -2.75 2.16
C PRO A 38 10.36 -3.04 3.60
N GLN A 39 10.90 -4.14 4.15
CA GLN A 39 10.86 -4.38 5.58
C GLN A 39 11.51 -3.22 6.34
N GLY A 40 10.81 -2.72 7.35
CA GLY A 40 11.23 -1.53 8.11
C GLY A 40 10.85 -0.18 7.48
N ASP A 41 10.27 -0.15 6.26
CA ASP A 41 9.70 1.08 5.71
C ASP A 41 8.53 1.53 6.61
N GLY A 42 8.61 2.76 7.11
CA GLY A 42 7.56 3.34 7.94
C GLY A 42 6.20 3.28 7.26
N LEU A 43 6.10 3.46 5.94
CA LEU A 43 4.81 3.41 5.24
C LEU A 43 4.15 2.03 5.27
N ARG A 44 4.87 0.96 5.63
CA ARG A 44 4.30 -0.38 5.74
C ARG A 44 3.23 -0.49 6.84
N TYR A 45 3.26 0.38 7.87
CA TYR A 45 2.18 0.40 8.88
C TYR A 45 0.83 0.79 8.26
N LEU A 46 0.83 1.58 7.18
CA LEU A 46 -0.40 2.04 6.52
C LEU A 46 -1.22 0.87 5.96
N VAL A 47 -0.55 -0.23 5.58
CA VAL A 47 -1.21 -1.44 5.05
C VAL A 47 -2.17 -2.05 6.07
N GLN A 48 -1.88 -1.90 7.37
CA GLN A 48 -2.65 -2.48 8.46
C GLN A 48 -3.86 -1.63 8.87
N LEU A 49 -3.92 -0.37 8.45
CA LEU A 49 -4.98 0.56 8.86
C LEU A 49 -6.31 0.28 8.15
N SER A 50 -7.42 0.68 8.78
CA SER A 50 -8.74 0.66 8.15
C SER A 50 -8.89 1.77 7.10
N VAL A 51 -9.94 1.70 6.26
CA VAL A 51 -10.25 2.76 5.29
C VAL A 51 -10.46 4.09 6.00
N GLU A 52 -11.22 4.11 7.09
CA GLU A 52 -11.54 5.30 7.86
C GLU A 52 -10.28 5.94 8.47
N GLN A 53 -9.36 5.11 8.97
CA GLN A 53 -8.07 5.57 9.50
C GLN A 53 -7.19 6.17 8.40
N LEU A 54 -7.14 5.54 7.22
CA LEU A 54 -6.37 6.05 6.08
C LEU A 54 -6.95 7.37 5.55
N GLN A 55 -8.27 7.47 5.41
CA GLN A 55 -8.95 8.71 5.02
C GLN A 55 -8.74 9.82 6.05
N LEU A 56 -8.76 9.50 7.35
CA LEU A 56 -8.45 10.45 8.41
C LEU A 56 -7.00 10.94 8.32
N LEU A 57 -6.04 10.03 8.09
CA LEU A 57 -4.64 10.38 7.88
C LEU A 57 -4.46 11.27 6.65
N GLN A 58 -5.11 10.94 5.53
CA GLN A 58 -5.04 11.74 4.30
C GLN A 58 -5.54 13.18 4.54
N ARG A 59 -6.65 13.36 5.29
CA ARG A 59 -7.15 14.69 5.66
C ARG A 59 -6.19 15.44 6.58
N LYS A 60 -5.65 14.77 7.61
CA LYS A 60 -4.72 15.39 8.56
C LYS A 60 -3.38 15.77 7.93
N LEU A 61 -2.92 14.97 6.98
CA LEU A 61 -1.63 15.14 6.30
C LEU A 61 -1.75 15.93 4.99
N GLY A 62 -2.86 16.62 4.73
CA GLY A 62 -3.17 17.24 3.43
C GLY A 62 -2.01 18.06 2.81
N ARG A 63 -1.35 18.93 3.57
CA ARG A 63 -0.16 19.65 3.08
C ARG A 63 1.06 18.74 2.86
N MET A 64 1.28 17.78 3.76
CA MET A 64 2.40 16.84 3.63
C MET A 64 2.25 15.88 2.44
N THR A 65 1.02 15.54 2.04
CA THR A 65 0.78 14.68 0.87
C THR A 65 1.00 15.43 -0.44
N GLU A 66 0.83 16.76 -0.46
CA GLU A 66 1.24 17.62 -1.60
C GLU A 66 2.76 17.66 -1.74
N GLU A 67 3.49 17.80 -0.63
CA GLU A 67 4.96 17.85 -0.60
C GLU A 67 5.60 16.47 -0.80
N ARG A 68 4.87 15.38 -0.56
CA ARG A 68 5.36 13.99 -0.66
C ARG A 68 4.46 13.13 -1.55
N PRO A 69 4.64 13.21 -2.88
CA PRO A 69 3.83 12.45 -3.85
C PRO A 69 3.81 10.94 -3.61
N ARG A 70 4.93 10.36 -3.13
CA ARG A 70 4.99 8.92 -2.77
C ARG A 70 4.01 8.57 -1.64
N LEU A 71 3.92 9.40 -0.60
CA LEU A 71 2.98 9.16 0.51
C LEU A 71 1.53 9.28 0.02
N LYS A 72 1.24 10.29 -0.82
CA LYS A 72 -0.07 10.46 -1.44
C LYS A 72 -0.48 9.24 -2.25
N GLY A 73 0.39 8.77 -3.15
CA GLY A 73 0.13 7.58 -3.97
C GLY A 73 -0.12 6.32 -3.15
N VAL A 74 0.67 6.10 -2.08
CA VAL A 74 0.47 4.98 -1.16
C VAL A 74 -0.88 5.07 -0.45
N LEU A 75 -1.24 6.23 0.11
CA LEU A 75 -2.52 6.41 0.80
C LEU A 75 -3.70 6.18 -0.14
N GLU A 76 -3.69 6.78 -1.33
CA GLU A 76 -4.76 6.64 -2.31
C GLU A 76 -4.92 5.19 -2.78
N ALA A 77 -3.82 4.50 -3.07
CA ALA A 77 -3.87 3.11 -3.50
C ALA A 77 -4.38 2.19 -2.38
N LEU A 78 -3.95 2.39 -1.13
CA LEU A 78 -4.42 1.58 0.00
C LEU A 78 -5.91 1.80 0.33
N ILE A 79 -6.40 3.03 0.20
CA ILE A 79 -7.83 3.34 0.35
C ILE A 79 -8.63 2.58 -0.72
N GLU A 80 -8.24 2.74 -1.99
CA GLU A 80 -8.90 2.08 -3.13
C GLU A 80 -8.92 0.56 -2.97
N TYR A 81 -7.76 -0.04 -2.67
CA TYR A 81 -7.65 -1.49 -2.41
C TYR A 81 -8.65 -1.96 -1.34
N LYS A 82 -8.72 -1.28 -0.20
CA LYS A 82 -9.57 -1.71 0.92
C LYS A 82 -11.05 -1.49 0.63
N GLU A 83 -11.41 -0.42 -0.06
CA GLU A 83 -12.78 -0.19 -0.51
C GLU A 83 -13.24 -1.28 -1.49
N GLU A 84 -12.38 -1.69 -2.42
CA GLU A 84 -12.66 -2.82 -3.34
C GLU A 84 -12.85 -4.14 -2.59
N GLN A 85 -12.02 -4.42 -1.57
CA GLN A 85 -12.16 -5.61 -0.73
C GLN A 85 -13.49 -5.62 0.03
N THR A 86 -13.96 -4.47 0.54
CA THR A 86 -15.25 -4.36 1.23
C THR A 86 -16.41 -4.61 0.27
N ARG A 87 -16.43 -3.93 -0.89
CA ARG A 87 -17.48 -4.10 -1.93
C ARG A 87 -17.56 -5.54 -2.45
N GLY A 88 -16.41 -6.20 -2.58
CA GLY A 88 -16.33 -7.60 -3.02
C GLY A 88 -16.87 -8.60 -2.00
N ARG A 89 -16.94 -8.25 -0.71
CA ARG A 89 -17.53 -9.08 0.34
C ARG A 89 -19.05 -8.93 0.41
N GLU A 90 -19.54 -7.70 0.23
CA GLU A 90 -20.98 -7.41 0.24
C GLU A 90 -21.72 -8.11 -0.90
N HIS A 91 -21.10 -8.25 -2.08
CA HIS A 91 -21.70 -8.94 -3.23
C HIS A 91 -21.72 -10.48 -3.12
N ARG A 92 -21.07 -11.07 -2.11
CA ARG A 92 -21.05 -12.53 -1.90
C ARG A 92 -21.96 -12.99 -0.75
N SER A 93 -22.66 -12.06 -0.11
CA SER A 93 -23.61 -12.32 0.99
C SER A 93 -25.04 -12.25 0.46
#